data_AF-A0A7S0ICV5-F1
#
_entry.id   AF-A0A7S0ICV5-F1
#
_cell.length_a   1.000
_cell.length_b   1.000
_cell.length_c   1.000
_cell.angle_alpha   90.00
_cell.angle_beta   90.00
_cell.angle_gamma   90.00
#
_symmetry.space_group_name_H-M   'P 1'
#
loop_
_entity.id
_entity.type
_entity.pdbx_description
1 polymer ?
#
loop_
_entity_poly.entity_id
_entity_poly.type
_entity_poly.pdbx_seq_one_letter_code
_entity_poly.pdbx_strand_id
1 'polypeptide(L)'
;GGVVENHVAKHSEKYVILNFVPGKTFVPNGKDQRFIVDCWALGNFNLDITKYALTAAATVEKLNPGQKPCPWKAYIVTPSEPRFGPAEIVGALQGRGWSAEIQTQSRNAHQLVKVSPNGYLKCVDGRGSDAKGDQQHGPKMLGGVYGIAVNRGIKTTKELDAICKEVKAAGHVPTVHGDEGGILGCGFCKLWLNDKFADEGMVNESKPKFSAEDGSKTVEKAGGVVENHVAKHSEKYVILNFVPGKTFVPNGKDQRFIVDCWALGNFNLDITKYALTAAATVEKLNPGQKPCPWKAYIVTPSEPRFGPAEIVGALQGRGWSAEIQTQSRNAHQLVKVSPNGYLKCVDGRGSDAKGDQQHGPKMLGGVYGIAVNRGIKTTKELDAICKEVKAAGHVPTVHGDEGGILGCGFCKLWLNDKFADEGMVNESKPKFSAEDGSKTVEKAGGVVENH
;
A
#
# COMPACT_ATOMS: atom_id res chain seq x y z
N GLY A 1 -2.34 15.71 26.15
CA GLY A 1 -3.33 14.84 26.81
C GLY A 1 -3.29 13.47 26.17
N GLY A 2 -2.22 12.71 26.44
CA GLY A 2 -2.13 11.31 26.04
C GLY A 2 -2.97 10.44 26.98
N VAL A 3 -3.43 9.31 26.47
CA VAL A 3 -4.02 8.21 27.24
C VAL A 3 -2.91 7.17 27.46
N VAL A 4 -2.86 6.51 28.62
CA VAL A 4 -1.84 5.51 28.98
C VAL A 4 -2.45 4.12 28.80
N GLU A 5 -1.65 3.15 28.31
CA GLU A 5 -2.09 1.77 28.07
C GLU A 5 -1.13 0.67 28.58
N ASN A 6 -1.63 -0.45 29.15
CA ASN A 6 -0.90 -1.48 29.94
C ASN A 6 -1.04 -2.93 29.41
N HIS A 7 -0.02 -3.48 28.71
CA HIS A 7 0.21 -4.92 28.37
C HIS A 7 0.59 -5.93 29.49
N VAL A 8 -0.29 -6.86 29.86
CA VAL A 8 -0.04 -7.86 30.92
C VAL A 8 0.65 -9.15 30.42
N ALA A 9 1.53 -9.72 31.25
CA ALA A 9 2.26 -11.00 31.13
C ALA A 9 3.63 -10.99 30.39
N LYS A 10 4.41 -12.07 30.54
CA LYS A 10 5.68 -12.29 29.82
C LYS A 10 5.42 -12.67 28.36
N HIS A 11 6.37 -12.34 27.48
CA HIS A 11 6.39 -12.81 26.09
C HIS A 11 6.35 -14.34 26.02
N SER A 12 5.39 -14.87 25.27
CA SER A 12 5.20 -16.30 25.04
C SER A 12 4.69 -16.57 23.62
N GLU A 13 4.80 -15.59 22.73
CA GLU A 13 4.27 -15.62 21.37
C GLU A 13 4.82 -16.83 20.61
N LYS A 14 3.91 -17.66 20.08
CA LYS A 14 4.29 -18.91 19.38
C LYS A 14 4.22 -18.79 17.86
N TYR A 15 3.58 -17.73 17.35
CA TYR A 15 3.37 -17.53 15.93
C TYR A 15 3.10 -16.07 15.56
N VAL A 16 3.37 -15.76 14.30
CA VAL A 16 3.13 -14.44 13.69
C VAL A 16 1.89 -14.53 12.80
N ILE A 17 1.02 -13.53 12.87
CA ILE A 17 -0.05 -13.32 11.91
C ILE A 17 0.34 -12.14 11.02
N LEU A 18 0.43 -12.38 9.71
CA LEU A 18 0.64 -11.36 8.70
C LEU A 18 -0.68 -11.13 7.97
N ASN A 19 -1.40 -10.09 8.35
CA ASN A 19 -2.76 -9.83 7.90
C ASN A 19 -2.79 -8.91 6.67
N PHE A 20 -3.25 -9.45 5.55
CA PHE A 20 -3.46 -8.74 4.28
C PHE A 20 -4.93 -8.38 4.04
N VAL A 21 -5.84 -8.57 5.00
CA VAL A 21 -7.27 -8.26 4.85
C VAL A 21 -7.53 -6.77 5.09
N PRO A 22 -7.88 -5.98 4.06
CA PRO A 22 -7.99 -4.52 4.19
C PRO A 22 -9.06 -4.09 5.20
N GLY A 23 -8.74 -3.06 6.00
CA GLY A 23 -9.67 -2.46 6.96
C GLY A 23 -10.11 -3.39 8.09
N LYS A 24 -9.43 -4.52 8.28
CA LYS A 24 -9.65 -5.45 9.40
C LYS A 24 -8.36 -5.70 10.16
N THR A 25 -8.48 -6.03 11.44
CA THR A 25 -7.36 -6.35 12.32
C THR A 25 -7.72 -7.52 13.24
N PHE A 26 -6.72 -8.05 13.94
CA PHE A 26 -6.92 -9.01 15.02
C PHE A 26 -6.78 -8.29 16.37
N VAL A 27 -7.52 -8.77 17.36
CA VAL A 27 -7.41 -8.27 18.74
C VAL A 27 -6.41 -9.14 19.51
N PRO A 28 -5.47 -8.55 20.27
CA PRO A 28 -4.58 -9.31 21.15
C PRO A 28 -5.34 -10.21 22.11
N ASN A 29 -4.83 -11.41 22.37
CA ASN A 29 -5.44 -12.37 23.28
C ASN A 29 -4.41 -12.84 24.30
N GLY A 30 -4.56 -12.44 25.58
CA GLY A 30 -3.61 -12.79 26.64
C GLY A 30 -3.48 -14.30 26.91
N LYS A 31 -4.45 -15.12 26.50
CA LYS A 31 -4.39 -16.60 26.62
C LYS A 31 -3.72 -17.27 25.42
N ASP A 32 -3.54 -16.53 24.34
CA ASP A 32 -3.02 -17.00 23.06
C ASP A 32 -2.26 -15.83 22.43
N GLN A 33 -1.09 -15.52 23.00
CA GLN A 33 -0.28 -14.39 22.59
C GLN A 33 0.25 -14.61 21.17
N ARG A 34 0.00 -13.65 20.29
CA ARG A 34 0.34 -13.72 18.86
C ARG A 34 0.94 -12.41 18.44
N PHE A 35 1.89 -12.48 17.54
CA PHE A 35 2.51 -11.30 16.97
C PHE A 35 1.76 -10.89 15.70
N ILE A 36 0.92 -9.85 15.77
CA ILE A 36 -0.02 -9.49 14.69
C ILE A 36 0.51 -8.29 13.91
N VAL A 37 0.75 -8.45 12.61
CA VAL A 37 1.15 -7.36 11.70
C VAL A 37 0.05 -7.14 10.67
N ASP A 38 -0.51 -5.94 10.62
CA ASP A 38 -1.48 -5.55 9.58
C ASP A 38 -0.77 -5.10 8.31
N CYS A 39 -0.34 -6.07 7.51
CA CYS A 39 0.38 -5.87 6.25
C CYS A 39 -0.39 -5.00 5.23
N TRP A 40 -1.72 -5.03 5.22
CA TRP A 40 -2.54 -4.19 4.34
C TRP A 40 -2.38 -2.68 4.64
N ALA A 41 -2.06 -2.30 5.87
CA ALA A 41 -1.92 -0.90 6.27
C ALA A 41 -0.55 -0.31 5.92
N LEU A 42 0.44 -1.14 5.59
CA LEU A 42 1.82 -0.74 5.35
C LEU A 42 1.97 0.18 4.12
N GLY A 43 1.12 -0.01 3.10
CA GLY A 43 1.08 0.85 1.90
C GLY A 43 0.70 2.30 2.22
N ASN A 44 -0.17 2.52 3.20
CA ASN A 44 -0.57 3.87 3.63
C ASN A 44 0.59 4.68 4.19
N PHE A 45 1.68 4.01 4.60
CA PHE A 45 2.88 4.63 5.13
C PHE A 45 4.09 4.35 4.23
N ASN A 46 3.90 4.08 2.94
CA ASN A 46 4.99 3.88 1.98
C ASN A 46 6.08 2.91 2.51
N LEU A 47 5.66 1.82 3.15
CA LEU A 47 6.56 0.86 3.77
C LEU A 47 6.85 -0.31 2.84
N ASP A 48 8.06 -0.83 2.99
CA ASP A 48 8.44 -2.09 2.39
C ASP A 48 7.83 -3.26 3.18
N ILE A 49 6.75 -3.83 2.64
CA ILE A 49 5.98 -4.92 3.24
C ILE A 49 6.85 -6.14 3.55
N THR A 50 7.75 -6.53 2.64
CA THR A 50 8.60 -7.70 2.82
C THR A 50 9.62 -7.47 3.92
N LYS A 51 10.35 -6.33 3.88
CA LYS A 51 11.27 -5.96 4.97
C LYS A 51 10.51 -5.92 6.29
N TYR A 52 9.31 -5.36 6.32
CA TYR A 52 8.51 -5.25 7.53
C TYR A 52 8.09 -6.61 8.09
N ALA A 53 7.57 -7.51 7.25
CA ALA A 53 7.19 -8.86 7.64
C ALA A 53 8.39 -9.68 8.14
N LEU A 54 9.55 -9.54 7.49
CA LEU A 54 10.79 -10.20 7.92
C LEU A 54 11.36 -9.58 9.19
N THR A 55 11.20 -8.27 9.38
CA THR A 55 11.55 -7.60 10.64
C THR A 55 10.69 -8.14 11.79
N ALA A 56 9.40 -8.41 11.55
CA ALA A 56 8.52 -9.03 12.53
C ALA A 56 8.98 -10.43 12.92
N ALA A 57 9.31 -11.29 11.95
CA ALA A 57 9.88 -12.61 12.23
C ALA A 57 11.20 -12.52 13.00
N ALA A 58 12.13 -11.66 12.56
CA ALA A 58 13.40 -11.44 13.23
C ALA A 58 13.23 -10.92 14.68
N THR A 59 12.19 -10.11 14.92
CA THR A 59 11.84 -9.65 16.27
C THR A 59 11.47 -10.82 17.17
N VAL A 60 10.58 -11.71 16.71
CA VAL A 60 10.17 -12.90 17.49
C VAL A 60 11.35 -13.82 17.76
N GLU A 61 12.22 -14.05 16.77
CA GLU A 61 13.43 -14.88 16.91
C GLU A 61 14.38 -14.32 17.98
N LYS A 62 14.64 -13.00 17.94
CA LYS A 62 15.57 -12.32 18.85
C LYS A 62 15.02 -12.17 20.27
N LEU A 63 13.70 -12.13 20.44
CA LEU A 63 13.07 -12.14 21.77
C LEU A 63 13.10 -13.52 22.44
N ASN A 64 13.29 -14.60 21.65
CA ASN A 64 13.27 -15.98 22.14
C ASN A 64 14.53 -16.80 21.74
N PRO A 65 15.75 -16.34 22.09
CA PRO A 65 16.99 -16.90 21.55
C PRO A 65 17.29 -18.36 21.98
N GLY A 66 16.68 -18.84 23.08
CA GLY A 66 16.91 -20.18 23.64
C GLY A 66 16.02 -21.29 23.05
N GLN A 67 15.06 -20.96 22.18
CA GLN A 67 14.12 -21.92 21.62
C GLN A 67 14.68 -22.44 20.27
N LYS A 68 15.39 -23.57 20.28
CA LYS A 68 15.83 -24.29 19.06
C LYS A 68 15.82 -25.82 19.24
N PRO A 69 15.33 -26.62 18.25
CA PRO A 69 14.59 -26.18 17.07
C PRO A 69 13.18 -25.74 17.51
N CYS A 70 12.80 -24.51 17.22
CA CYS A 70 11.49 -23.99 17.63
C CYS A 70 10.52 -24.02 16.44
N PRO A 71 9.32 -24.58 16.60
CA PRO A 71 8.30 -24.60 15.55
C PRO A 71 7.65 -23.22 15.41
N TRP A 72 8.40 -22.21 14.98
CA TRP A 72 7.84 -20.90 14.70
C TRP A 72 6.83 -21.01 13.56
N LYS A 73 5.60 -20.57 13.83
CA LYS A 73 4.52 -20.60 12.84
C LYS A 73 4.21 -19.21 12.33
N ALA A 74 3.90 -19.09 11.05
CA ALA A 74 3.40 -17.87 10.47
C ALA A 74 2.10 -18.14 9.71
N TYR A 75 1.07 -17.35 10.00
CA TYR A 75 -0.20 -17.37 9.31
C TYR A 75 -0.32 -16.11 8.47
N ILE A 76 -0.27 -16.27 7.16
CA ILE A 76 -0.46 -15.17 6.22
C ILE A 76 -1.94 -15.13 5.86
N VAL A 77 -2.67 -14.19 6.45
CA VAL A 77 -4.13 -14.11 6.31
C VAL A 77 -4.48 -13.22 5.12
N THR A 78 -5.11 -13.78 4.09
CA THR A 78 -5.48 -13.08 2.86
C THR A 78 -7.00 -12.97 2.72
N PRO A 79 -7.54 -12.05 1.90
CA PRO A 79 -8.95 -12.06 1.53
C PRO A 79 -9.43 -13.42 0.99
N SER A 80 -10.75 -13.64 1.02
CA SER A 80 -11.40 -14.89 0.57
C SER A 80 -11.34 -15.11 -0.95
N GLU A 81 -11.12 -14.04 -1.72
CA GLU A 81 -11.00 -14.02 -3.19
C GLU A 81 -9.51 -14.11 -3.61
N PRO A 82 -9.17 -14.56 -4.84
CA PRO A 82 -7.83 -15.01 -5.20
C PRO A 82 -6.72 -13.95 -5.07
N ARG A 83 -5.51 -14.47 -4.81
CA ARG A 83 -4.30 -13.84 -4.25
C ARG A 83 -3.68 -12.74 -5.12
N PHE A 84 -2.92 -11.86 -4.45
CA PHE A 84 -2.39 -10.61 -4.96
C PHE A 84 -0.87 -10.69 -5.10
N GLY A 85 -0.38 -10.65 -6.33
CA GLY A 85 1.04 -10.67 -6.68
C GLY A 85 1.23 -10.61 -8.19
N PRO A 86 2.45 -10.29 -8.67
CA PRO A 86 2.80 -10.33 -10.08
C PRO A 86 2.39 -11.63 -10.80
N ALA A 87 2.53 -12.78 -10.14
CA ALA A 87 2.22 -14.08 -10.72
C ALA A 87 0.71 -14.32 -10.90
N GLU A 88 -0.11 -13.93 -9.93
CA GLU A 88 -1.56 -14.05 -10.05
C GLU A 88 -2.14 -13.09 -11.08
N ILE A 89 -1.60 -11.88 -11.19
CA ILE A 89 -1.97 -10.95 -12.27
C ILE A 89 -1.62 -11.53 -13.64
N VAL A 90 -0.45 -12.17 -13.78
CA VAL A 90 -0.09 -12.90 -15.02
C VAL A 90 -1.14 -13.96 -15.33
N GLY A 91 -1.51 -14.80 -14.37
CA GLY A 91 -2.53 -15.84 -14.57
C GLY A 91 -3.90 -15.27 -14.94
N ALA A 92 -4.33 -14.18 -14.29
CA ALA A 92 -5.60 -13.53 -14.57
C ALA A 92 -5.63 -12.91 -15.98
N LEU A 93 -4.53 -12.28 -16.42
CA LEU A 93 -4.41 -11.73 -17.78
C LEU A 93 -4.36 -12.84 -18.83
N GLN A 94 -3.59 -13.91 -18.58
CA GLN A 94 -3.53 -15.08 -19.46
C GLN A 94 -4.91 -15.75 -19.61
N GLY A 95 -5.69 -15.83 -18.54
CA GLY A 95 -7.08 -16.30 -18.59
C GLY A 95 -8.01 -15.46 -19.46
N ARG A 96 -7.67 -14.18 -19.70
CA ARG A 96 -8.36 -13.28 -20.65
C ARG A 96 -7.79 -13.36 -22.08
N GLY A 97 -6.83 -14.25 -22.33
CA GLY A 97 -6.17 -14.41 -23.63
C GLY A 97 -4.98 -13.47 -23.87
N TRP A 98 -4.46 -12.81 -22.83
CA TRP A 98 -3.27 -11.95 -22.95
C TRP A 98 -1.97 -12.76 -22.87
N SER A 99 -0.91 -12.25 -23.51
CA SER A 99 0.47 -12.63 -23.21
C SER A 99 0.98 -11.75 -22.07
N ALA A 100 1.35 -12.35 -20.94
CA ALA A 100 1.87 -11.62 -19.77
C ALA A 100 3.20 -12.22 -19.30
N GLU A 101 4.20 -11.37 -19.06
CA GLU A 101 5.50 -11.78 -18.49
C GLU A 101 5.93 -10.85 -17.35
N ILE A 102 6.61 -11.42 -16.36
CA ILE A 102 7.26 -10.66 -15.29
C ILE A 102 8.64 -10.22 -15.77
N GLN A 103 8.97 -8.94 -15.56
CA GLN A 103 10.29 -8.38 -15.86
C GLN A 103 10.87 -7.72 -14.62
N THR A 104 12.19 -7.77 -14.48
CA THR A 104 12.88 -7.11 -13.37
C THR A 104 13.09 -5.62 -13.61
N GLN A 105 13.22 -4.86 -12.54
CA GLN A 105 13.59 -3.45 -12.54
C GLN A 105 14.93 -3.25 -13.26
N SER A 106 15.90 -4.14 -13.05
CA SER A 106 17.22 -4.05 -13.69
C SER A 106 17.13 -4.11 -15.21
N ARG A 107 16.24 -4.97 -15.76
CA ARG A 107 15.97 -5.02 -17.20
C ARG A 107 15.37 -3.72 -17.74
N ASN A 108 14.64 -2.98 -16.91
CA ASN A 108 13.92 -1.75 -17.26
C ASN A 108 14.57 -0.46 -16.75
N ALA A 109 15.76 -0.54 -16.15
CA ALA A 109 16.37 0.58 -15.43
C ALA A 109 16.58 1.84 -16.28
N HIS A 110 16.82 1.67 -17.58
CA HIS A 110 17.03 2.76 -18.54
C HIS A 110 15.76 3.55 -18.89
N GLN A 111 14.56 3.03 -18.59
CA GLN A 111 13.28 3.68 -18.88
C GLN A 111 12.55 4.15 -17.63
N LEU A 112 12.95 3.64 -16.46
CA LEU A 112 12.36 4.00 -15.17
C LEU A 112 12.90 5.35 -14.69
N VAL A 113 11.99 6.27 -14.42
CA VAL A 113 12.30 7.58 -13.83
C VAL A 113 11.78 7.65 -12.40
N LYS A 114 12.46 8.43 -11.55
CA LYS A 114 11.95 8.71 -10.19
C LYS A 114 10.70 9.57 -10.28
N VAL A 115 9.73 9.30 -9.40
CA VAL A 115 8.56 10.15 -9.29
C VAL A 115 8.94 11.52 -8.72
N SER A 116 8.44 12.59 -9.36
CA SER A 116 8.61 13.97 -8.91
C SER A 116 7.36 14.43 -8.13
N PRO A 117 7.50 15.21 -7.04
CA PRO A 117 6.38 15.86 -6.38
C PRO A 117 5.58 16.81 -7.27
N ASN A 118 6.23 17.36 -8.31
CA ASN A 118 5.58 18.20 -9.33
C ASN A 118 4.93 17.36 -10.46
N GLY A 119 5.09 16.04 -10.39
CA GLY A 119 4.57 15.11 -11.37
C GLY A 119 3.05 14.98 -11.29
N TYR A 120 2.43 14.90 -12.46
CA TYR A 120 0.99 14.71 -12.58
C TYR A 120 0.64 13.25 -12.32
N LEU A 121 -0.25 12.99 -11.37
CA LEU A 121 -0.93 11.69 -11.29
C LEU A 121 -1.91 11.63 -12.45
N LYS A 122 -1.43 11.14 -13.60
CA LYS A 122 -2.06 11.26 -14.92
C LYS A 122 -2.48 9.92 -15.51
N CYS A 123 -3.08 9.97 -16.70
CA CYS A 123 -3.58 8.79 -17.38
C CYS A 123 -2.49 7.75 -17.69
N VAL A 124 -2.94 6.51 -17.86
CA VAL A 124 -2.15 5.40 -18.43
C VAL A 124 -1.84 5.59 -19.92
N ASP A 125 -2.50 6.55 -20.57
CA ASP A 125 -2.40 6.88 -22.00
C ASP A 125 -0.94 7.01 -22.47
N GLY A 126 -0.61 6.31 -23.56
CA GLY A 126 0.75 6.25 -24.11
C GLY A 126 1.09 7.39 -25.05
N ARG A 127 0.11 8.24 -25.40
CA ARG A 127 0.29 9.38 -26.30
C ARG A 127 1.12 10.49 -25.67
N GLY A 128 1.67 11.34 -26.53
CA GLY A 128 2.22 12.63 -26.11
C GLY A 128 1.11 13.59 -25.67
N SER A 129 1.43 14.45 -24.72
CA SER A 129 0.55 15.50 -24.20
C SER A 129 1.28 16.84 -24.04
N ASP A 130 0.55 17.83 -23.58
CA ASP A 130 1.06 19.15 -23.22
C ASP A 130 1.88 19.18 -21.91
N ALA A 131 1.91 18.09 -21.15
CA ALA A 131 2.76 17.96 -19.97
C ALA A 131 4.24 17.88 -20.34
N LYS A 132 5.12 18.62 -19.64
CA LYS A 132 6.56 18.72 -19.95
C LYS A 132 7.44 18.49 -18.72
N GLY A 133 8.63 17.93 -18.97
CA GLY A 133 9.64 17.70 -17.93
C GLY A 133 9.09 16.91 -16.75
N ASP A 134 9.29 17.44 -15.54
CA ASP A 134 8.86 16.81 -14.28
C ASP A 134 7.36 16.53 -14.19
N GLN A 135 6.52 17.25 -14.93
CA GLN A 135 5.08 17.00 -14.96
C GLN A 135 4.77 15.58 -15.46
N GLN A 136 5.62 15.02 -16.32
CA GLN A 136 5.49 13.65 -16.83
C GLN A 136 5.92 12.58 -15.81
N HIS A 137 6.62 12.98 -14.74
CA HIS A 137 7.21 12.10 -13.73
C HIS A 137 6.26 11.85 -12.55
N GLY A 138 4.94 11.92 -12.73
CA GLY A 138 3.97 11.47 -11.71
C GLY A 138 3.47 10.04 -11.96
N PRO A 139 2.77 9.43 -10.99
CA PRO A 139 2.20 8.09 -11.15
C PRO A 139 1.17 8.02 -12.29
N LYS A 140 1.08 6.87 -12.97
CA LYS A 140 0.13 6.63 -14.07
C LYS A 140 -1.03 5.76 -13.60
N MET A 141 -2.24 6.30 -13.71
CA MET A 141 -3.50 5.72 -13.24
C MET A 141 -4.60 5.89 -14.30
N LEU A 142 -5.56 4.97 -14.40
CA LEU A 142 -6.64 4.98 -15.38
C LEU A 142 -7.41 6.31 -15.36
N GLY A 143 -7.31 7.11 -16.42
CA GLY A 143 -7.92 8.43 -16.48
C GLY A 143 -7.45 9.42 -15.40
N GLY A 144 -6.28 9.21 -14.80
CA GLY A 144 -5.79 9.98 -13.66
C GLY A 144 -6.60 9.69 -12.39
N VAL A 145 -7.16 10.72 -11.77
CA VAL A 145 -7.97 10.57 -10.53
C VAL A 145 -9.26 9.77 -10.73
N TYR A 146 -9.76 9.63 -11.96
CA TYR A 146 -10.94 8.82 -12.24
C TYR A 146 -10.74 7.33 -11.94
N GLY A 147 -9.51 6.81 -12.04
CA GLY A 147 -9.23 5.41 -11.72
C GLY A 147 -9.41 5.13 -10.23
N ILE A 148 -9.04 6.09 -9.37
CA ILE A 148 -9.32 6.04 -7.93
C ILE A 148 -10.84 6.06 -7.72
N ALA A 149 -11.53 6.94 -8.45
CA ALA A 149 -12.97 7.12 -8.34
C ALA A 149 -13.76 5.85 -8.68
N VAL A 150 -13.45 5.22 -9.81
CA VAL A 150 -14.07 3.97 -10.27
C VAL A 150 -13.76 2.82 -9.32
N ASN A 151 -12.52 2.69 -8.84
CA ASN A 151 -12.17 1.59 -7.96
C ASN A 151 -12.97 1.64 -6.64
N ARG A 152 -13.21 2.85 -6.11
CA ARG A 152 -13.98 3.13 -4.88
C ARG A 152 -15.49 3.27 -5.08
N GLY A 153 -15.96 3.28 -6.33
CA GLY A 153 -17.37 3.44 -6.68
C GLY A 153 -18.01 4.78 -6.30
N ILE A 154 -17.24 5.86 -6.30
CA ILE A 154 -17.79 7.20 -6.02
C ILE A 154 -18.65 7.70 -7.19
N LYS A 155 -19.62 8.58 -6.90
CA LYS A 155 -20.61 9.00 -7.90
C LYS A 155 -20.76 10.50 -8.04
N THR A 156 -20.18 11.29 -7.15
CA THR A 156 -20.43 12.73 -7.08
C THR A 156 -19.15 13.56 -7.24
N THR A 157 -19.29 14.81 -7.68
CA THR A 157 -18.18 15.76 -7.77
C THR A 157 -17.61 16.11 -6.40
N LYS A 158 -18.42 16.09 -5.33
CA LYS A 158 -17.94 16.28 -3.95
C LYS A 158 -16.96 15.19 -3.53
N GLU A 159 -17.24 13.94 -3.89
CA GLU A 159 -16.32 12.82 -3.62
C GLU A 159 -15.07 12.91 -4.51
N LEU A 160 -15.21 13.36 -5.76
CA LEU A 160 -14.07 13.58 -6.66
C LEU A 160 -13.13 14.70 -6.14
N ASP A 161 -13.68 15.78 -5.60
CA ASP A 161 -12.91 16.85 -4.92
C ASP A 161 -12.13 16.29 -3.72
N ALA A 162 -12.73 15.39 -2.93
CA ALA A 162 -12.04 14.73 -1.82
C ALA A 162 -10.87 13.87 -2.30
N ILE A 163 -11.03 13.12 -3.41
CA ILE A 163 -9.94 12.37 -4.05
C ILE A 163 -8.82 13.32 -4.50
N CYS A 164 -9.15 14.46 -5.11
CA CYS A 164 -8.13 15.42 -5.54
C CYS A 164 -7.30 15.95 -4.37
N LYS A 165 -7.94 16.22 -3.23
CA LYS A 165 -7.25 16.63 -1.99
C LYS A 165 -6.38 15.53 -1.42
N GLU A 166 -6.83 14.28 -1.46
CA GLU A 166 -6.05 13.11 -1.05
C GLU A 166 -4.80 12.94 -1.92
N VAL A 167 -4.92 13.05 -3.24
CA VAL A 167 -3.78 12.96 -4.17
C VAL A 167 -2.76 14.05 -3.91
N LYS A 168 -3.22 15.28 -3.59
CA LYS A 168 -2.32 16.36 -3.17
C LYS A 168 -1.62 16.06 -1.85
N ALA A 169 -2.36 15.54 -0.87
CA ALA A 169 -1.79 15.15 0.42
C ALA A 169 -0.74 14.04 0.27
N ALA A 170 -0.90 13.15 -0.72
CA ALA A 170 0.07 12.14 -1.10
C ALA A 170 1.29 12.70 -1.88
N GLY A 171 1.36 14.01 -2.11
CA GLY A 171 2.49 14.68 -2.75
C GLY A 171 2.48 14.61 -4.28
N HIS A 172 1.31 14.53 -4.91
CA HIS A 172 1.16 14.50 -6.37
C HIS A 172 0.16 15.56 -6.86
N VAL A 173 0.27 15.96 -8.13
CA VAL A 173 -0.71 16.86 -8.74
C VAL A 173 -1.88 16.02 -9.30
N PRO A 174 -3.12 16.17 -8.80
CA PRO A 174 -4.26 15.44 -9.32
C PRO A 174 -4.59 15.90 -10.73
N THR A 175 -4.77 14.96 -11.66
CA THR A 175 -5.14 15.29 -13.04
C THR A 175 -6.23 14.42 -13.60
N VAL A 176 -6.96 14.99 -14.56
CA VAL A 176 -7.74 14.30 -15.57
C VAL A 176 -7.25 14.79 -16.93
N HIS A 177 -7.74 14.21 -18.03
CA HIS A 177 -7.32 14.67 -19.34
C HIS A 177 -8.42 14.60 -20.38
N GLY A 178 -8.19 15.30 -21.48
CA GLY A 178 -8.88 15.14 -22.75
C GLY A 178 -7.89 14.92 -23.90
N ASP A 179 -8.37 15.20 -25.11
CA ASP A 179 -7.56 15.43 -26.31
C ASP A 179 -8.19 16.56 -27.15
N GLU A 180 -7.76 16.72 -28.41
CA GLU A 180 -8.29 17.71 -29.35
C GLU A 180 -9.84 17.68 -29.49
N GLY A 181 -10.49 16.55 -29.15
CA GLY A 181 -11.94 16.40 -29.15
C GLY A 181 -12.63 16.77 -27.82
N GLY A 182 -11.91 17.27 -26.83
CA GLY A 182 -12.41 17.63 -25.50
C GLY A 182 -12.18 16.56 -24.42
N ILE A 183 -12.86 16.67 -23.27
CA ILE A 183 -12.61 15.80 -22.10
C ILE A 183 -12.91 14.32 -22.38
N LEU A 184 -13.86 14.02 -23.27
CA LEU A 184 -14.14 12.64 -23.70
C LEU A 184 -13.04 12.04 -24.59
N GLY A 185 -11.97 12.78 -24.87
CA GLY A 185 -10.71 12.25 -25.41
C GLY A 185 -9.98 11.30 -24.45
N CYS A 186 -10.34 11.30 -23.17
CA CYS A 186 -9.97 10.23 -22.25
C CYS A 186 -10.84 8.99 -22.49
N GLY A 187 -10.26 7.96 -23.10
CA GLY A 187 -10.94 6.69 -23.35
C GLY A 187 -11.55 6.06 -22.09
N PHE A 188 -10.83 6.09 -20.96
CA PHE A 188 -11.32 5.56 -19.69
C PHE A 188 -12.53 6.33 -19.14
N CYS A 189 -12.46 7.67 -19.12
CA CYS A 189 -13.56 8.53 -18.72
C CYS A 189 -14.79 8.30 -19.60
N LYS A 190 -14.57 8.22 -20.93
CA LYS A 190 -15.63 7.93 -21.90
C LYS A 190 -16.29 6.58 -21.64
N LEU A 191 -15.52 5.52 -21.37
CA LEU A 191 -16.09 4.20 -21.04
C LEU A 191 -16.92 4.25 -19.75
N TRP A 192 -16.40 4.89 -18.70
CA TRP A 192 -17.08 4.99 -17.42
C TRP A 192 -18.39 5.78 -17.51
N LEU A 193 -18.37 6.95 -18.13
CA LEU A 193 -19.57 7.81 -18.30
C LEU A 193 -20.65 7.15 -19.18
N ASN A 194 -20.26 6.25 -20.08
CA ASN A 194 -21.16 5.48 -20.93
C ASN A 194 -21.48 4.08 -20.38
N ASP A 195 -21.30 3.87 -19.08
CA ASP A 195 -21.71 2.68 -18.34
C ASP A 195 -21.07 1.37 -18.83
N LYS A 196 -19.90 1.45 -19.48
CA LYS A 196 -19.24 0.29 -20.09
C LYS A 196 -18.55 -0.65 -19.08
N PHE A 197 -18.57 -0.30 -17.80
CA PHE A 197 -18.05 -1.09 -16.69
C PHE A 197 -19.14 -1.67 -15.78
N ALA A 198 -20.42 -1.39 -16.04
CA ALA A 198 -21.53 -1.87 -15.19
C ALA A 198 -21.61 -3.40 -15.17
N ASP A 199 -21.47 -4.04 -16.33
CA ASP A 199 -21.52 -5.51 -16.46
C ASP A 199 -20.12 -6.16 -16.52
N GLU A 200 -19.05 -5.39 -16.31
CA GLU A 200 -17.68 -5.92 -16.37
C GLU A 200 -17.33 -6.62 -15.05
N GLY A 201 -17.57 -7.94 -15.00
CA GLY A 201 -17.08 -8.87 -13.97
C GLY A 201 -16.69 -8.25 -12.61
N MET A 202 -15.44 -8.45 -12.19
CA MET A 202 -14.87 -7.94 -10.92
C MET A 202 -14.89 -6.40 -10.77
N VAL A 203 -15.26 -5.64 -11.80
CA VAL A 203 -15.35 -4.17 -11.77
C VAL A 203 -16.72 -3.72 -11.28
N ASN A 204 -17.79 -4.22 -11.93
CA ASN A 204 -19.21 -4.00 -11.60
C ASN A 204 -19.52 -2.55 -11.15
N GLU A 205 -19.12 -1.57 -11.98
CA GLU A 205 -19.15 -0.16 -11.60
C GLU A 205 -19.96 0.66 -12.60
N SER A 206 -21.04 1.27 -12.12
CA SER A 206 -21.90 2.12 -12.97
C SER A 206 -21.35 3.52 -13.18
N LYS A 207 -21.91 4.23 -14.17
CA LYS A 207 -21.55 5.63 -14.45
C LYS A 207 -21.76 6.55 -13.23
N PRO A 208 -21.00 7.66 -13.13
CA PRO A 208 -21.19 8.65 -12.08
C PRO A 208 -22.43 9.51 -12.35
N LYS A 209 -22.79 10.36 -11.38
CA LYS A 209 -23.89 11.33 -11.45
C LYS A 209 -23.43 12.72 -11.93
N PHE A 210 -22.29 12.81 -12.62
CA PHE A 210 -21.72 14.05 -13.13
C PHE A 210 -21.26 13.88 -14.59
N SER A 211 -21.19 15.00 -15.33
CA SER A 211 -20.68 15.02 -16.71
C SER A 211 -19.16 15.07 -16.77
N ALA A 212 -18.57 14.82 -17.95
CA ALA A 212 -17.13 14.92 -18.15
C ALA A 212 -16.60 16.32 -17.80
N GLU A 213 -17.36 17.35 -18.19
CA GLU A 213 -17.08 18.76 -17.96
C GLU A 213 -17.21 19.15 -16.49
N ASP A 214 -18.22 18.63 -15.77
CA ASP A 214 -18.33 18.86 -14.32
C ASP A 214 -17.17 18.21 -13.57
N GLY A 215 -16.76 17.02 -14.01
CA GLY A 215 -15.61 16.30 -13.47
C GLY A 215 -14.30 17.08 -13.68
N SER A 216 -14.03 17.57 -14.90
CA SER A 216 -12.81 18.36 -15.17
C SER A 216 -12.78 19.67 -14.38
N LYS A 217 -13.89 20.43 -14.35
CA LYS A 217 -13.99 21.67 -13.56
C LYS A 217 -13.80 21.42 -12.07
N THR A 218 -14.29 20.29 -11.56
CA THR A 218 -14.10 19.90 -10.16
C THR A 218 -12.62 19.68 -9.86
N VAL A 219 -11.90 18.99 -10.75
CA VAL A 219 -10.46 18.76 -10.60
C VAL A 219 -9.68 20.07 -10.63
N GLU A 220 -9.98 20.97 -11.57
CA GLU A 220 -9.36 22.32 -11.61
C GLU A 220 -9.67 23.13 -10.36
N LYS A 221 -10.92 23.11 -9.88
CA LYS A 221 -11.32 23.82 -8.65
C LYS A 221 -10.63 23.28 -7.41
N ALA A 222 -10.35 21.98 -7.36
CA ALA A 222 -9.53 21.37 -6.32
C ALA A 222 -8.03 21.70 -6.49
N GLY A 223 -7.67 22.49 -7.50
CA GLY A 223 -6.32 22.92 -7.87
C GLY A 223 -5.49 21.82 -8.56
N GLY A 224 -6.15 20.89 -9.24
CA GLY A 224 -5.54 19.94 -10.15
C GLY A 224 -5.37 20.51 -11.56
N VAL A 225 -5.00 19.66 -12.51
CA VAL A 225 -4.75 20.04 -13.92
C VAL A 225 -5.59 19.18 -14.86
N VAL A 226 -6.06 19.80 -15.95
CA VAL A 226 -6.64 19.10 -17.10
C VAL A 226 -5.57 19.03 -18.18
N GLU A 227 -5.04 17.83 -18.40
CA GLU A 227 -4.02 17.57 -19.41
C GLU A 227 -4.65 17.39 -20.80
N ASN A 228 -3.94 17.77 -21.86
CA ASN A 228 -4.41 17.61 -23.24
C ASN A 228 -3.46 16.74 -24.08
N HIS A 229 -3.96 15.65 -24.65
CA HIS A 229 -3.17 14.77 -25.54
C HIS A 229 -3.27 15.23 -27.00
N VAL A 230 -2.17 15.10 -27.74
CA VAL A 230 -1.99 15.72 -29.08
C VAL A 230 -1.64 14.71 -30.18
N ALA A 231 -1.89 13.42 -29.94
CA ALA A 231 -1.56 12.34 -30.87
C ALA A 231 -2.67 11.30 -31.00
N LYS A 232 -2.51 10.37 -31.94
CA LYS A 232 -3.35 9.16 -32.04
C LYS A 232 -2.77 8.04 -31.19
N HIS A 233 -3.65 7.17 -30.70
CA HIS A 233 -3.27 5.94 -30.01
C HIS A 233 -2.52 5.00 -30.94
N SER A 234 -1.43 4.42 -30.44
CA SER A 234 -0.65 3.38 -31.10
C SER A 234 0.03 2.44 -30.10
N GLU A 235 -0.54 2.34 -28.89
CA GLU A 235 0.00 1.52 -27.81
C GLU A 235 0.12 0.06 -28.21
N LYS A 236 1.29 -0.53 -27.94
CA LYS A 236 1.60 -1.91 -28.32
C LYS A 236 1.46 -2.93 -27.19
N TYR A 237 1.58 -2.47 -25.95
CA TYR A 237 1.57 -3.30 -24.74
C TYR A 237 1.23 -2.46 -23.51
N VAL A 238 0.94 -3.15 -22.41
CA VAL A 238 0.69 -2.57 -21.09
C VAL A 238 1.88 -2.85 -20.18
N ILE A 239 2.32 -1.86 -19.42
CA ILE A 239 3.25 -2.02 -18.30
C ILE A 239 2.45 -1.94 -17.01
N LEU A 240 2.55 -2.97 -16.17
CA LEU A 240 2.07 -2.97 -14.80
C LEU A 240 3.28 -2.83 -13.88
N ASN A 241 3.54 -1.61 -13.41
CA ASN A 241 4.74 -1.27 -12.66
C ASN A 241 4.54 -1.42 -11.14
N PHE A 242 5.29 -2.33 -10.53
CA PHE A 242 5.33 -2.57 -9.09
C PHE A 242 6.56 -1.95 -8.42
N VAL A 243 7.38 -1.17 -9.13
CA VAL A 243 8.60 -0.54 -8.59
C VAL A 243 8.24 0.75 -7.83
N PRO A 244 8.33 0.79 -6.48
CA PRO A 244 7.88 1.94 -5.69
C PRO A 244 8.65 3.23 -6.00
N GLY A 245 7.95 4.36 -6.01
CA GLY A 245 8.55 5.69 -6.21
C GLY A 245 9.17 5.91 -7.59
N LYS A 246 8.93 5.01 -8.54
CA LYS A 246 9.37 5.13 -9.93
C LYS A 246 8.19 4.97 -10.87
N THR A 247 8.31 5.52 -12.07
CA THR A 247 7.31 5.41 -13.13
C THR A 247 8.00 5.29 -14.50
N PHE A 248 7.21 5.04 -15.53
CA PHE A 248 7.60 5.18 -16.92
C PHE A 248 6.98 6.47 -17.49
N VAL A 249 7.64 7.06 -18.49
CA VAL A 249 7.10 8.19 -19.25
C VAL A 249 6.48 7.72 -20.56
N PRO A 250 5.45 8.41 -21.09
CA PRO A 250 4.92 8.16 -22.42
C PRO A 250 6.03 8.29 -23.49
N ASN A 251 5.92 7.49 -24.56
CA ASN A 251 6.86 7.54 -25.69
C ASN A 251 6.08 7.53 -27.00
N GLY A 252 6.00 8.68 -27.68
CA GLY A 252 5.23 8.81 -28.93
C GLY A 252 5.70 7.90 -30.08
N LYS A 253 6.95 7.41 -30.06
CA LYS A 253 7.49 6.48 -31.07
C LYS A 253 7.28 5.01 -30.72
N ASP A 254 7.10 4.71 -29.43
CA ASP A 254 6.85 3.37 -28.91
C ASP A 254 5.82 3.45 -27.77
N GLN A 255 4.58 3.75 -28.17
CA GLN A 255 3.51 3.96 -27.21
C GLN A 255 3.20 2.66 -26.46
N ARG A 256 2.87 2.82 -25.18
CA ARG A 256 2.49 1.75 -24.26
C ARG A 256 1.56 2.32 -23.21
N PHE A 257 0.63 1.52 -22.73
CA PHE A 257 -0.12 1.89 -21.53
C PHE A 257 0.75 1.66 -20.31
N ILE A 258 0.73 2.57 -19.34
CA ILE A 258 1.54 2.46 -18.12
C ILE A 258 0.60 2.53 -16.92
N VAL A 259 0.63 1.52 -16.05
CA VAL A 259 -0.12 1.49 -14.79
C VAL A 259 0.86 1.34 -13.64
N ASP A 260 0.93 2.35 -12.77
CA ASP A 260 1.77 2.29 -11.57
C ASP A 260 1.04 1.57 -10.43
N CYS A 261 1.08 0.24 -10.47
CA CYS A 261 0.46 -0.64 -9.48
C CYS A 261 0.95 -0.39 -8.04
N TRP A 262 2.20 0.05 -7.85
CA TRP A 262 2.72 0.40 -6.52
C TRP A 262 1.98 1.59 -5.89
N ALA A 263 1.46 2.53 -6.70
CA ALA A 263 0.78 3.72 -6.20
C ALA A 263 -0.65 3.41 -5.70
N LEU A 264 -1.22 2.27 -6.10
CA LEU A 264 -2.58 1.87 -5.71
C LEU A 264 -2.71 1.67 -4.19
N GLY A 265 -1.64 1.18 -3.55
CA GLY A 265 -1.57 1.02 -2.10
C GLY A 265 -1.66 2.36 -1.36
N ASN A 266 -1.08 3.43 -1.91
CA ASN A 266 -1.12 4.77 -1.31
C ASN A 266 -2.55 5.34 -1.25
N PHE A 267 -3.45 4.82 -2.09
CA PHE A 267 -4.84 5.22 -2.16
C PHE A 267 -5.78 4.10 -1.70
N ASN A 268 -5.29 3.09 -1.00
CA ASN A 268 -6.09 1.97 -0.48
C ASN A 268 -7.03 1.36 -1.55
N LEU A 269 -6.50 1.12 -2.75
CA LEU A 269 -7.26 0.57 -3.87
C LEU A 269 -7.09 -0.94 -3.98
N ASP A 270 -8.12 -1.60 -4.49
CA ASP A 270 -8.04 -3.02 -4.85
C ASP A 270 -7.21 -3.16 -6.14
N ILE A 271 -5.98 -3.66 -5.98
CA ILE A 271 -4.99 -3.82 -7.04
C ILE A 271 -5.49 -4.77 -8.14
N THR A 272 -6.18 -5.85 -7.78
CA THR A 272 -6.68 -6.84 -8.74
C THR A 272 -7.85 -6.27 -9.52
N LYS A 273 -8.84 -5.70 -8.83
CA LYS A 273 -9.94 -4.96 -9.48
C LYS A 273 -9.37 -3.92 -10.43
N TYR A 274 -8.34 -3.19 -10.01
CA TYR A 274 -7.71 -2.16 -10.82
C TYR A 274 -7.00 -2.70 -12.06
N ALA A 275 -6.16 -3.73 -11.90
CA ALA A 275 -5.44 -4.37 -13.01
C ALA A 275 -6.41 -4.99 -14.04
N LEU A 276 -7.49 -5.62 -13.56
CA LEU A 276 -8.55 -6.14 -14.43
C LEU A 276 -9.35 -5.02 -15.09
N THR A 277 -9.62 -3.91 -14.38
CA THR A 277 -10.23 -2.72 -14.98
C THR A 277 -9.33 -2.15 -16.08
N ALA A 278 -8.01 -2.14 -15.89
CA ALA A 278 -7.06 -1.70 -16.90
C ALA A 278 -7.08 -2.60 -18.14
N ALA A 279 -7.06 -3.92 -17.96
CA ALA A 279 -7.18 -4.88 -19.06
C ALA A 279 -8.51 -4.71 -19.81
N ALA A 280 -9.63 -4.66 -19.09
CA ALA A 280 -10.95 -4.43 -19.66
C ALA A 280 -11.05 -3.09 -20.39
N THR A 281 -10.38 -2.05 -19.90
CA THR A 281 -10.30 -0.74 -20.58
C THR A 281 -9.63 -0.88 -21.94
N VAL A 282 -8.46 -1.52 -22.01
CA VAL A 282 -7.73 -1.73 -23.27
C VAL A 282 -8.56 -2.55 -24.26
N GLU A 283 -9.20 -3.61 -23.79
CA GLU A 283 -10.06 -4.46 -24.62
C GLU A 283 -11.27 -3.70 -25.18
N LYS A 284 -11.98 -2.93 -24.34
CA LYS A 284 -13.18 -2.18 -24.73
C LYS A 284 -12.88 -0.98 -25.64
N LEU A 285 -11.67 -0.41 -25.56
CA LEU A 285 -11.23 0.62 -26.50
C LEU A 285 -10.89 0.04 -27.89
N ASN A 286 -10.76 -1.29 -28.02
CA ASN A 286 -10.36 -1.96 -29.26
C ASN A 286 -11.27 -3.17 -29.60
N PRO A 287 -12.60 -2.99 -29.73
CA PRO A 287 -13.55 -4.10 -29.81
C PRO A 287 -13.44 -4.99 -31.06
N GLY A 288 -12.79 -4.51 -32.13
CA GLY A 288 -12.68 -5.22 -33.42
C GLY A 288 -11.42 -6.08 -33.60
N GLN A 289 -10.54 -6.13 -32.60
CA GLN A 289 -9.22 -6.75 -32.73
C GLN A 289 -9.26 -8.15 -32.06
N LYS A 290 -9.43 -9.23 -32.86
CA LYS A 290 -9.44 -10.65 -32.40
C LYS A 290 -8.86 -11.60 -33.47
N PRO A 291 -8.07 -12.65 -33.10
CA PRO A 291 -7.50 -12.90 -31.77
C PRO A 291 -6.46 -11.82 -31.46
N CYS A 292 -6.54 -11.25 -30.26
CA CYS A 292 -5.78 -10.05 -29.97
C CYS A 292 -4.46 -10.35 -29.26
N PRO A 293 -3.31 -9.88 -29.76
CA PRO A 293 -2.00 -10.13 -29.15
C PRO A 293 -1.75 -9.16 -27.97
N TRP A 294 -2.71 -9.03 -27.05
CA TRP A 294 -2.56 -8.12 -25.92
C TRP A 294 -1.38 -8.57 -25.08
N LYS A 295 -0.41 -7.67 -24.89
CA LYS A 295 0.82 -7.95 -24.18
C LYS A 295 0.92 -7.12 -22.91
N ALA A 296 1.25 -7.75 -21.79
CA ALA A 296 1.51 -7.11 -20.52
C ALA A 296 2.91 -7.44 -19.99
N TYR A 297 3.60 -6.42 -19.51
CA TYR A 297 4.85 -6.55 -18.77
C TYR A 297 4.63 -6.15 -17.33
N ILE A 298 4.79 -7.11 -16.41
CA ILE A 298 4.70 -6.85 -14.98
C ILE A 298 6.10 -6.55 -14.47
N VAL A 299 6.40 -5.29 -14.23
CA VAL A 299 7.75 -4.84 -13.84
C VAL A 299 7.87 -4.83 -12.32
N THR A 300 8.74 -5.68 -11.78
CA THR A 300 8.96 -5.85 -10.33
C THR A 300 10.32 -5.33 -9.91
N PRO A 301 10.53 -4.95 -8.63
CA PRO A 301 11.86 -4.62 -8.09
C PRO A 301 12.87 -5.75 -8.34
N SER A 302 14.16 -5.39 -8.42
CA SER A 302 15.25 -6.37 -8.63
C SER A 302 15.48 -7.32 -7.45
N GLU A 303 15.00 -6.96 -6.27
CA GLU A 303 15.00 -7.79 -5.06
C GLU A 303 13.58 -8.37 -4.87
N PRO A 304 13.43 -9.63 -4.43
CA PRO A 304 12.12 -10.29 -4.31
C PRO A 304 11.24 -9.56 -3.30
N ARG A 305 10.31 -8.79 -3.84
CA ARG A 305 9.09 -8.33 -3.18
C ARG A 305 8.05 -8.64 -4.25
N PHE A 306 7.08 -9.51 -4.02
CA PHE A 306 5.84 -9.14 -3.36
C PHE A 306 4.92 -10.35 -3.36
N GLY A 307 4.24 -10.56 -2.23
CA GLY A 307 3.06 -11.42 -2.15
C GLY A 307 3.06 -12.31 -0.91
N PRO A 308 1.87 -12.75 -0.44
CA PRO A 308 1.74 -13.76 0.59
C PRO A 308 2.62 -15.01 0.37
N ALA A 309 2.80 -15.44 -0.89
CA ALA A 309 3.56 -16.63 -1.25
C ALA A 309 5.09 -16.44 -1.09
N GLU A 310 5.60 -15.30 -1.49
CA GLU A 310 7.02 -14.91 -1.38
C GLU A 310 7.41 -14.75 0.08
N ILE A 311 6.51 -14.17 0.89
CA ILE A 311 6.68 -14.08 2.35
C ILE A 311 6.70 -15.47 2.98
N VAL A 312 5.80 -16.38 2.56
CA VAL A 312 5.84 -17.78 2.99
C VAL A 312 7.20 -18.41 2.67
N GLY A 313 7.67 -18.28 1.43
CA GLY A 313 8.96 -18.84 1.01
C GLY A 313 10.14 -18.26 1.81
N ALA A 314 10.15 -16.94 2.05
CA ALA A 314 11.18 -16.28 2.84
C ALA A 314 11.19 -16.75 4.30
N LEU A 315 10.02 -16.93 4.93
CA LEU A 315 9.90 -17.44 6.29
C LEU A 315 10.30 -18.92 6.37
N GLN A 316 9.88 -19.75 5.41
CA GLN A 316 10.28 -21.15 5.32
C GLN A 316 11.80 -21.30 5.16
N GLY A 317 12.44 -20.42 4.37
CA GLY A 317 13.90 -20.35 4.26
C GLY A 317 14.61 -20.02 5.58
N ARG A 318 13.92 -19.37 6.53
CA ARG A 318 14.40 -19.12 7.90
C ARG A 318 14.06 -20.25 8.87
N GLY A 319 13.48 -21.36 8.40
CA GLY A 319 13.09 -22.50 9.24
C GLY A 319 11.72 -22.38 9.90
N TRP A 320 10.88 -21.42 9.48
CA TRP A 320 9.51 -21.28 9.97
C TRP A 320 8.54 -22.23 9.24
N SER A 321 7.48 -22.66 9.93
CA SER A 321 6.29 -23.24 9.30
C SER A 321 5.33 -22.10 8.93
N ALA A 322 5.29 -21.73 7.65
CA ALA A 322 4.42 -20.66 7.16
C ALA A 322 3.31 -21.20 6.25
N GLU A 323 2.06 -20.76 6.47
CA GLU A 323 0.91 -21.11 5.63
C GLU A 323 0.02 -19.88 5.32
N ILE A 324 -0.62 -19.89 4.16
CA ILE A 324 -1.64 -18.91 3.80
C ILE A 324 -3.00 -19.37 4.33
N GLN A 325 -3.70 -18.49 5.02
CA GLN A 325 -5.07 -18.70 5.50
C GLN A 325 -6.01 -17.69 4.87
N THR A 326 -7.25 -18.09 4.62
CA THR A 326 -8.26 -17.19 4.08
C THR A 326 -8.92 -16.35 5.18
N GLN A 327 -9.48 -15.21 4.80
CA GLN A 327 -10.34 -14.39 5.64
C GLN A 327 -11.50 -15.20 6.18
N SER A 328 -12.13 -16.06 5.37
CA SER A 328 -13.23 -16.93 5.80
C SER A 328 -12.84 -17.83 6.97
N ARG A 329 -11.62 -18.41 6.94
CA ARG A 329 -11.07 -19.20 8.05
C ARG A 329 -10.86 -18.38 9.33
N ASN A 330 -10.60 -17.09 9.19
CA ASN A 330 -10.29 -16.17 10.29
C ASN A 330 -11.43 -15.23 10.68
N ALA A 331 -12.62 -15.35 10.08
CA ALA A 331 -13.70 -14.39 10.20
C ALA A 331 -14.16 -14.16 11.65
N HIS A 332 -14.08 -15.19 12.50
CA HIS A 332 -14.45 -15.15 13.92
C HIS A 332 -13.47 -14.34 14.79
N GLN A 333 -12.31 -13.96 14.27
CA GLN A 333 -11.25 -13.25 15.01
C GLN A 333 -10.93 -11.87 14.42
N LEU A 334 -11.37 -11.62 13.17
CA LEU A 334 -11.16 -10.37 12.47
C LEU A 334 -12.21 -9.33 12.89
N VAL A 335 -11.75 -8.18 13.37
CA VAL A 335 -12.58 -7.03 13.69
C VAL A 335 -12.35 -5.90 12.68
N LYS A 336 -13.37 -5.06 12.45
CA LYS A 336 -13.24 -3.88 11.60
C LYS A 336 -12.35 -2.84 12.29
N VAL A 337 -11.50 -2.18 11.51
CA VAL A 337 -10.65 -1.11 12.04
C VAL A 337 -11.51 0.10 12.43
N SER A 338 -11.33 0.58 13.66
CA SER A 338 -11.99 1.79 14.15
C SER A 338 -11.14 3.03 13.84
N PRO A 339 -11.74 4.14 13.38
CA PRO A 339 -11.05 5.43 13.29
C PRO A 339 -10.52 5.95 14.63
N ASN A 340 -11.10 5.49 15.75
CA ASN A 340 -10.64 5.81 17.10
C ASN A 340 -9.61 4.80 17.63
N GLY A 341 -9.26 3.81 16.83
CA GLY A 341 -8.29 2.77 17.18
C GLY A 341 -6.86 3.26 17.14
N TYR A 342 -6.04 2.69 18.03
CA TYR A 342 -4.62 3.01 18.14
C TYR A 342 -3.82 2.31 17.05
N LEU A 343 -2.79 2.97 16.49
CA LEU A 343 -1.78 2.32 15.66
C LEU A 343 -0.88 1.44 16.53
N LYS A 344 -1.48 0.37 17.04
CA LYS A 344 -0.99 -0.36 18.20
C LYS A 344 0.21 -1.21 17.87
N CYS A 345 1.04 -1.47 18.87
CA CYS A 345 2.09 -2.47 18.70
C CYS A 345 1.50 -3.86 18.36
N VAL A 346 2.23 -4.61 17.54
CA VAL A 346 2.08 -6.06 17.25
C VAL A 346 2.16 -6.98 18.48
N ASP A 347 2.33 -6.40 19.68
CA ASP A 347 2.53 -7.13 20.92
C ASP A 347 1.27 -7.93 21.28
N GLY A 348 1.43 -9.25 21.43
CA GLY A 348 0.33 -10.18 21.65
C GLY A 348 -0.22 -10.16 23.07
N ARG A 349 0.47 -9.48 24.00
CA ARG A 349 0.04 -9.32 25.39
C ARG A 349 -1.26 -8.52 25.42
N GLY A 350 -2.19 -8.95 26.26
CA GLY A 350 -3.43 -8.21 26.46
C GLY A 350 -3.12 -6.87 27.12
N SER A 351 -3.82 -5.82 26.75
CA SER A 351 -3.52 -4.47 27.22
C SER A 351 -4.75 -3.77 27.83
N ASP A 352 -4.58 -2.69 28.59
CA ASP A 352 -5.72 -2.00 29.22
C ASP A 352 -6.51 -1.06 28.27
N ALA A 353 -6.16 -0.97 26.97
CA ALA A 353 -7.04 -0.31 26.00
C ALA A 353 -8.38 -1.00 26.06
N LYS A 354 -9.44 -0.22 25.90
CA LYS A 354 -10.80 -0.76 25.95
C LYS A 354 -11.53 -0.45 24.66
N GLY A 355 -12.31 -1.44 24.21
CA GLY A 355 -13.16 -1.33 23.03
C GLY A 355 -12.38 -0.89 21.80
N ASP A 356 -12.84 0.19 21.18
CA ASP A 356 -12.33 0.68 19.89
C ASP A 356 -10.84 1.01 19.85
N GLN A 357 -10.22 1.33 21.00
CA GLN A 357 -8.79 1.59 21.09
C GLN A 357 -7.96 0.37 20.61
N GLN A 358 -8.41 -0.85 20.89
CA GLN A 358 -7.77 -2.09 20.43
C GLN A 358 -8.00 -2.37 18.94
N HIS A 359 -8.93 -1.66 18.30
CA HIS A 359 -9.38 -1.90 16.93
C HIS A 359 -8.61 -1.05 15.89
N GLY A 360 -7.46 -0.49 16.21
CA GLY A 360 -6.61 0.15 15.20
C GLY A 360 -5.63 -0.81 14.53
N PRO A 361 -4.95 -0.41 13.44
CA PRO A 361 -3.98 -1.27 12.75
C PRO A 361 -2.78 -1.63 13.64
N LYS A 362 -2.24 -2.84 13.48
CA LYS A 362 -1.10 -3.36 14.26
C LYS A 362 0.23 -3.22 13.52
N MET A 363 1.20 -2.59 14.18
CA MET A 363 2.54 -2.25 13.64
C MET A 363 3.67 -2.55 14.64
N LEU A 364 4.89 -2.79 14.16
CA LEU A 364 6.05 -3.10 15.00
C LEU A 364 6.35 -1.93 15.94
N GLY A 365 6.21 -2.09 17.25
CA GLY A 365 6.46 -1.00 18.22
C GLY A 365 5.66 0.28 17.93
N GLY A 366 4.48 0.16 17.32
CA GLY A 366 3.67 1.30 16.87
C GLY A 366 4.40 2.12 15.80
N VAL A 367 4.62 3.42 16.03
CA VAL A 367 5.31 4.30 15.06
C VAL A 367 6.80 3.98 14.89
N TYR A 368 7.43 3.25 15.81
CA TYR A 368 8.84 2.86 15.66
C TYR A 368 9.07 1.89 14.51
N GLY A 369 8.09 1.06 14.15
CA GLY A 369 8.18 0.16 13.01
C GLY A 369 8.29 0.92 11.69
N ILE A 370 7.50 1.99 11.56
CA ILE A 370 7.57 2.92 10.43
C ILE A 370 8.97 3.54 10.37
N ALA A 371 9.48 4.01 11.53
CA ALA A 371 10.80 4.63 11.63
C ALA A 371 11.94 3.68 11.22
N VAL A 372 11.93 2.44 11.72
CA VAL A 372 12.92 1.40 11.37
C VAL A 372 12.85 1.06 9.88
N ASN A 373 11.65 0.86 9.33
CA ASN A 373 11.52 0.48 7.93
C ASN A 373 12.06 1.57 6.99
N ARG A 374 11.84 2.84 7.34
CA ARG A 374 12.29 4.04 6.61
C ARG A 374 13.71 4.51 6.96
N GLY A 375 14.39 3.87 7.92
CA GLY A 375 15.73 4.26 8.35
C GLY A 375 15.84 5.60 9.06
N ILE A 376 14.79 6.02 9.75
CA ILE A 376 14.73 7.29 10.48
C ILE A 376 15.63 7.26 11.72
N LYS A 377 16.33 8.37 11.99
CA LYS A 377 17.32 8.45 13.09
C LYS A 377 17.05 9.55 14.10
N THR A 378 16.20 10.52 13.80
CA THR A 378 16.01 11.71 14.65
C THR A 378 14.59 11.85 15.17
N THR A 379 14.42 12.57 16.28
CA THR A 379 13.10 12.91 16.84
C THR A 379 12.29 13.83 15.92
N LYS A 380 12.95 14.71 15.15
CA LYS A 380 12.27 15.56 14.15
C LYS A 380 11.58 14.73 13.07
N GLU A 381 12.24 13.69 12.60
CA GLU A 381 11.66 12.76 11.61
C GLU A 381 10.58 11.87 12.24
N LEU A 382 10.74 11.46 13.52
CA LEU A 382 9.72 10.74 14.26
C LEU A 382 8.44 11.57 14.47
N ASP A 383 8.57 12.87 14.75
CA ASP A 383 7.44 13.83 14.82
C ASP A 383 6.71 13.92 13.48
N ALA A 384 7.43 13.91 12.36
CA ALA A 384 6.83 13.88 11.02
C ALA A 384 6.03 12.59 10.78
N ILE A 385 6.55 11.44 11.20
CA ILE A 385 5.81 10.16 11.17
C ILE A 385 4.52 10.26 12.00
N CYS A 386 4.59 10.83 13.22
CA CYS A 386 3.39 10.95 14.06
C CYS A 386 2.31 11.83 13.40
N LYS A 387 2.71 12.91 12.72
CA LYS A 387 1.78 13.77 11.96
C LYS A 387 1.17 13.04 10.77
N GLU A 388 1.96 12.22 10.07
CA GLU A 388 1.47 11.37 8.98
C GLU A 388 0.45 10.34 9.45
N VAL A 389 0.73 9.65 10.57
CA VAL A 389 -0.19 8.69 11.18
C VAL A 389 -1.52 9.34 11.55
N LYS A 390 -1.47 10.56 12.08
CA LYS A 390 -2.68 11.35 12.34
C LYS A 390 -3.42 11.76 11.07
N ALA A 391 -2.70 12.19 10.03
CA ALA A 391 -3.30 12.54 8.75
C ALA A 391 -3.97 11.34 8.08
N ALA A 392 -3.45 10.13 8.33
CA ALA A 392 -4.05 8.86 7.92
C ALA A 392 -5.27 8.45 8.78
N GLY A 393 -5.67 9.25 9.77
CA GLY A 393 -6.84 9.00 10.61
C GLY A 393 -6.59 8.02 11.75
N HIS A 394 -5.33 7.85 12.18
CA HIS A 394 -4.97 6.94 13.27
C HIS A 394 -4.29 7.68 14.43
N VAL A 395 -4.33 7.09 15.62
CA VAL A 395 -3.62 7.61 16.79
C VAL A 395 -2.20 7.02 16.79
N PRO A 396 -1.13 7.84 16.66
CA PRO A 396 0.24 7.34 16.72
C PRO A 396 0.56 6.89 18.14
N THR A 397 1.12 5.68 18.28
CA THR A 397 1.48 5.13 19.58
C THR A 397 2.89 4.54 19.64
N VAL A 398 3.42 4.47 20.86
CA VAL A 398 4.57 3.63 21.25
C VAL A 398 4.25 3.00 22.60
N HIS A 399 4.87 1.87 22.93
CA HIS A 399 4.60 1.18 24.19
C HIS A 399 5.84 0.78 24.99
N GLY A 400 5.61 0.41 26.25
CA GLY A 400 6.57 -0.10 27.22
C GLY A 400 6.00 -1.26 28.05
N ASP A 401 6.66 -1.61 29.15
CA ASP A 401 6.22 -2.47 30.26
C ASP A 401 6.64 -1.84 31.59
N GLU A 402 6.43 -2.49 32.74
CA GLU A 402 6.68 -1.88 34.09
C GLU A 402 8.14 -1.37 34.25
N GLY A 403 9.04 -1.75 33.34
CA GLY A 403 10.40 -1.20 33.20
C GLY A 403 10.53 0.01 32.27
N GLY A 404 9.43 0.64 31.86
CA GLY A 404 9.35 1.74 30.90
C GLY A 404 9.29 1.31 29.43
N ILE A 405 9.56 2.25 28.51
CA ILE A 405 9.48 2.05 27.04
C ILE A 405 10.32 0.85 26.53
N LEU A 406 11.40 0.49 27.23
CA LEU A 406 12.21 -0.67 26.88
C LEU A 406 11.51 -2.02 27.13
N GLY A 407 10.32 -2.01 27.74
CA GLY A 407 9.43 -3.15 27.80
C GLY A 407 8.77 -3.52 26.48
N CYS A 408 8.80 -2.61 25.49
CA CYS A 408 8.54 -2.98 24.11
C CYS A 408 9.75 -3.74 23.56
N GLY A 409 9.59 -5.05 23.35
CA GLY A 409 10.64 -5.91 22.80
C GLY A 409 11.23 -5.39 21.48
N PHE A 410 10.38 -4.86 20.58
CA PHE A 410 10.83 -4.26 19.33
C PHE A 410 11.69 -3.00 19.53
N CYS A 411 11.21 -2.06 20.35
CA CYS A 411 11.93 -0.82 20.67
C CYS A 411 13.28 -1.13 21.32
N LYS A 412 13.29 -2.06 22.27
CA LYS A 412 14.51 -2.54 22.94
C LYS A 412 15.52 -3.10 21.95
N LEU A 413 15.09 -3.95 21.01
CA LEU A 413 16.00 -4.50 19.99
C LEU A 413 16.56 -3.41 19.09
N TRP A 414 15.74 -2.46 18.67
CA TRP A 414 16.18 -1.37 17.80
C TRP A 414 17.17 -0.41 18.49
N LEU A 415 16.85 0.04 19.71
CA LEU A 415 17.73 0.94 20.47
C LEU A 415 19.06 0.29 20.87
N ASN A 416 19.10 -1.04 20.98
CA ASN A 416 20.30 -1.83 21.26
C ASN A 416 20.98 -2.41 20.00
N ASP A 417 20.69 -1.84 18.83
CA ASP A 417 21.37 -2.13 17.56
C ASP A 417 21.25 -3.59 17.09
N LYS A 418 20.22 -4.31 17.54
CA LYS A 418 20.05 -5.76 17.26
C LYS A 418 19.55 -6.08 15.86
N PHE A 419 19.29 -5.05 15.04
CA PHE A 419 18.88 -5.17 13.64
C PHE A 419 19.98 -4.76 12.65
N ALA A 420 21.14 -4.30 13.11
CA ALA A 420 22.23 -3.86 12.23
C ALA A 420 22.76 -5.00 11.35
N ASP A 421 22.93 -6.20 11.92
CA ASP A 421 23.45 -7.38 11.21
C ASP A 421 22.35 -8.27 10.60
N GLU A 422 21.09 -7.83 10.67
CA GLU A 422 19.97 -8.61 10.13
C GLU A 422 19.83 -8.34 8.63
N GLY A 423 20.25 -9.27 7.77
CA GLY A 423 20.47 -9.01 6.34
C GLY A 423 19.37 -8.22 5.59
N MET A 424 18.09 -8.54 5.82
CA MET A 424 16.96 -7.86 5.17
C MET A 424 16.50 -6.57 5.88
N VAL A 425 16.86 -6.38 7.15
CA VAL A 425 16.48 -5.20 7.94
C VAL A 425 17.60 -4.16 7.86
N ASN A 426 18.84 -4.57 8.13
CA ASN A 426 20.09 -3.82 8.03
C ASN A 426 19.94 -2.38 8.51
N GLU A 427 19.43 -2.24 9.74
CA GLU A 427 19.03 -0.95 10.29
C GLU A 427 19.69 -0.73 11.64
N SER A 428 20.48 0.35 11.74
CA SER A 428 21.15 0.71 12.99
C SER A 428 20.21 1.42 13.97
N LYS A 429 20.64 1.50 15.23
CA LYS A 429 19.93 2.25 16.28
C LYS A 429 19.72 3.73 15.90
N PRO A 430 18.67 4.38 16.41
CA PRO A 430 18.45 5.81 16.20
C PRO A 430 19.41 6.67 17.04
N LYS A 431 19.42 7.97 16.77
CA LYS A 431 20.21 8.99 17.50
C LYS A 431 19.42 9.63 18.66
N PHE A 432 18.39 8.95 19.15
CA PHE A 432 17.56 9.41 20.27
C PHE A 432 17.38 8.29 21.29
N SER A 433 17.14 8.66 22.55
CA SER A 433 16.85 7.70 23.62
C SER A 433 15.38 7.23 23.58
N ALA A 434 15.07 6.16 24.31
CA ALA A 434 13.69 5.71 24.49
C ALA A 434 12.78 6.84 25.02
N GLU A 435 13.30 7.64 25.95
CA GLU A 435 12.59 8.75 26.59
C GLU A 435 12.36 9.93 25.63
N ASP A 436 13.37 10.29 24.83
CA ASP A 436 13.22 11.32 23.80
C ASP A 436 12.20 10.90 22.75
N GLY A 437 12.21 9.62 22.38
CA GLY A 437 11.28 9.03 21.44
C GLY A 437 9.83 9.11 21.96
N SER A 438 9.57 8.65 23.18
CA SER A 438 8.22 8.67 23.76
C SER A 438 7.69 10.09 23.96
N LYS A 439 8.52 11.01 24.49
CA LYS A 439 8.18 12.44 24.61
C LYS A 439 7.85 13.08 23.27
N THR A 440 8.53 12.68 22.20
CA THR A 440 8.24 13.17 20.85
C THR A 440 6.86 12.72 20.39
N VAL A 441 6.50 11.45 20.62
CA VAL A 441 5.18 10.90 20.28
C VAL A 441 4.08 11.61 21.06
N GLU A 442 4.25 11.78 22.37
CA GLU A 442 3.34 12.57 23.22
C GLU A 442 3.17 14.01 22.75
N LYS A 443 4.28 14.69 22.43
CA LYS A 443 4.27 16.08 21.94
C LYS A 443 3.55 16.21 20.60
N ALA A 444 3.69 15.22 19.73
CA ALA A 444 2.93 15.13 18.48
C ALA A 444 1.44 14.81 18.73
N GLY A 445 1.03 14.65 19.99
CA GLY A 445 -0.32 14.31 20.45
C GLY A 445 -0.67 12.84 20.20
N GLY A 446 0.34 11.97 20.15
CA GLY A 446 0.20 10.53 20.19
C GLY A 446 0.02 10.00 21.61
N VAL A 447 0.01 8.68 21.71
CA VAL A 447 -0.18 7.92 22.94
C VAL A 447 1.12 7.19 23.28
N VAL A 448 1.55 7.33 24.52
CA VAL A 448 2.62 6.50 25.09
C VAL A 448 1.96 5.47 26.00
N GLU A 449 1.99 4.23 25.57
CA GLU A 449 1.49 3.06 26.27
C GLU A 449 2.57 2.60 27.29
N ASN A 450 2.74 3.35 28.38
CA ASN A 450 3.67 3.00 29.47
C ASN A 450 2.97 2.19 30.56
N HIS A 451 3.77 1.41 31.29
CA HIS A 451 3.39 0.76 32.52
C HIS A 451 4.21 1.29 33.70
#